data_AF-A0A1J5CJ19-F1
#
_entry.id   AF-A0A1J5CJ19-F1
#
_cell.length_a   1.000
_cell.length_b   1.000
_cell.length_c   1.000
_cell.angle_alpha   90.00
_cell.angle_beta   90.00
_cell.angle_gamma   90.00
#
_symmetry.space_group_name_H-M   'P 1'
#
loop_
_entity.id
_entity.type
_entity.pdbx_description
1 polymer ?
#
loop_
_entity_poly.entity_id
_entity_poly.type
_entity_poly.pdbx_seq_one_letter_code
_entity_poly.pdbx_strand_id
1 'polypeptide(L)'
;MSPDDVRLRQQRLLIRSTELRLGLTQHLQRLQRPAAWVDQIRAGWVWLYQHPQWPAASLVVLLVLKPRRFWTWTGKLWWFWTSAQRLRGWRDALRLRLLQL
;
A
#
# COMPACT_ATOMS: atom_id res chain seq x y z
N MET A 1 -44.92 -17.43 -4.33
CA MET A 1 -43.54 -17.50 -3.85
C MET A 1 -43.56 -16.95 -2.43
N SER A 2 -43.58 -17.84 -1.44
CA SER A 2 -43.88 -17.45 -0.06
C SER A 2 -42.66 -16.79 0.59
N PRO A 3 -42.86 -15.82 1.49
CA PRO A 3 -41.75 -15.13 2.17
C PRO A 3 -40.80 -16.08 2.91
N ASP A 4 -41.29 -17.25 3.31
CA ASP A 4 -40.51 -18.29 3.99
C ASP A 4 -39.52 -19.01 3.06
N ASP A 5 -39.86 -19.18 1.78
CA ASP A 5 -38.96 -19.78 0.77
C ASP A 5 -37.72 -18.90 0.51
N VAL A 6 -37.92 -17.58 0.56
CA VAL A 6 -36.85 -16.59 0.35
C VAL A 6 -35.90 -16.58 1.54
N ARG A 7 -36.44 -16.67 2.77
CA ARG A 7 -35.64 -16.74 4.00
C ARG A 7 -34.77 -18.00 4.05
N LEU A 8 -35.33 -19.15 3.66
CA LEU A 8 -34.58 -20.42 3.61
C LEU A 8 -33.45 -20.39 2.57
N ARG A 9 -33.67 -19.72 1.42
CA ARG A 9 -32.61 -19.51 0.42
C ARG A 9 -31.52 -18.56 0.92
N GLN A 10 -31.89 -17.47 1.59
CA GLN A 10 -30.93 -16.54 2.20
C GLN A 10 -30.04 -17.24 3.23
N GLN A 11 -30.62 -18.07 4.10
CA GLN A 11 -29.86 -18.81 5.10
C GLN A 11 -28.85 -19.77 4.45
N ARG A 12 -29.24 -20.50 3.40
CA ARG A 12 -28.30 -21.37 2.66
C ARG A 12 -27.18 -20.60 1.98
N LEU A 13 -27.50 -19.45 1.40
CA LEU A 13 -26.51 -18.58 0.77
C LEU A 13 -25.54 -18.00 1.80
N LEU A 14 -26.04 -17.60 2.98
CA LEU A 14 -25.22 -17.12 4.08
C LEU A 14 -24.25 -18.20 4.56
N ILE A 15 -24.74 -19.42 4.80
CA ILE A 15 -23.91 -20.57 5.21
C ILE A 15 -22.80 -20.86 4.20
N ARG A 16 -23.15 -20.93 2.90
CA ARG A 16 -22.14 -21.12 1.85
C ARG A 16 -21.15 -19.96 1.74
N SER A 17 -21.61 -18.73 1.94
CA SER A 17 -20.74 -17.55 1.91
C SER A 17 -19.75 -17.54 3.07
N THR A 18 -20.17 -18.02 4.25
CA THR A 18 -19.29 -18.11 5.42
C THR A 18 -18.23 -19.19 5.24
N GLU A 19 -18.56 -20.32 4.63
CA GLU A 19 -17.59 -21.38 4.30
C GLU A 19 -16.54 -20.91 3.28
N LEU A 20 -16.97 -20.21 2.22
CA LEU A 20 -16.08 -19.60 1.23
C LEU A 20 -15.15 -18.54 1.85
N ARG A 21 -15.69 -17.70 2.75
CA ARG A 21 -14.89 -16.70 3.47
C ARG A 21 -13.87 -17.34 4.40
N LEU A 22 -14.21 -18.43 5.08
CA LEU A 22 -13.28 -19.17 5.94
C LEU A 22 -12.11 -19.76 5.14
N GLY A 23 -12.39 -20.37 3.98
CA GLY A 23 -11.34 -20.90 3.08
C GLY A 23 -10.43 -19.80 2.52
N LEU A 24 -10.98 -18.63 2.19
CA LEU A 24 -10.20 -17.45 1.78
C LEU A 24 -9.38 -16.88 2.93
N THR A 25 -9.91 -16.83 4.16
CA THR A 25 -9.15 -16.36 5.32
C THR A 25 -7.98 -17.27 5.67
N GLN A 26 -8.08 -18.59 5.45
CA GLN A 26 -6.94 -19.52 5.60
C GLN A 26 -5.83 -19.26 4.59
N HIS A 27 -6.17 -18.89 3.34
CA HIS A 27 -5.18 -18.52 2.33
C HIS A 27 -4.58 -17.13 2.59
N LEU A 28 -5.42 -16.20 3.03
CA LEU A 28 -5.00 -14.86 3.42
C LEU A 28 -4.18 -14.85 4.71
N GLN A 29 -4.30 -15.82 5.62
CA GLN A 29 -3.44 -15.93 6.80
C GLN A 29 -1.94 -16.03 6.46
N ARG A 30 -1.57 -16.63 5.31
CA ARG A 30 -0.18 -16.58 4.82
C ARG A 30 0.23 -15.19 4.34
N LEU A 31 -0.72 -14.37 3.87
CA LEU A 31 -0.52 -12.97 3.49
C LEU A 31 -0.79 -11.97 4.63
N GLN A 32 -1.32 -12.40 5.78
CA GLN A 32 -1.68 -11.51 6.89
C GLN A 32 -0.45 -10.83 7.48
N ARG A 33 0.71 -11.48 7.48
CA ARG A 33 1.96 -10.85 7.94
C ARG A 33 2.29 -9.61 7.11
N PRO A 34 2.44 -9.66 5.77
CA PRO A 34 2.66 -8.43 5.00
C PRO A 34 1.45 -7.49 4.99
N ALA A 35 0.22 -7.99 5.04
CA ALA A 35 -0.98 -7.14 5.06
C ALA A 35 -1.12 -6.32 6.34
N ALA A 36 -0.77 -6.87 7.52
CA ALA A 36 -0.78 -6.14 8.78
C ALA A 36 0.22 -4.96 8.79
N TRP A 37 1.35 -5.10 8.11
CA TRP A 37 2.29 -3.99 7.90
C TRP A 37 1.71 -2.93 6.98
N VAL A 38 1.04 -3.35 5.90
CA VAL A 38 0.36 -2.41 4.99
C VAL A 38 -0.77 -1.67 5.71
N ASP A 39 -1.54 -2.34 6.57
CA ASP A 39 -2.60 -1.73 7.36
C ASP A 39 -2.06 -0.79 8.43
N GLN A 40 -0.94 -1.13 9.09
CA GLN A 40 -0.28 -0.20 10.02
C GLN A 40 0.25 1.04 9.31
N ILE A 41 0.85 0.87 8.12
CA ILE A 41 1.29 2.00 7.30
C ILE A 41 0.08 2.84 6.91
N ARG A 42 -1.01 2.24 6.44
CA ARG A 42 -2.21 2.95 6.02
C ARG A 42 -2.88 3.67 7.19
N ALA A 43 -3.01 3.03 8.36
CA ALA A 43 -3.56 3.63 9.57
C ALA A 43 -2.68 4.78 10.08
N GLY A 44 -1.36 4.59 10.07
CA GLY A 44 -0.40 5.64 10.40
C GLY A 44 -0.48 6.83 9.43
N TRP A 45 -0.64 6.57 8.13
CA TRP A 45 -0.83 7.60 7.10
C TRP A 45 -2.14 8.35 7.25
N VAL A 46 -3.25 7.67 7.56
CA VAL A 46 -4.55 8.31 7.81
C VAL A 46 -4.49 9.18 9.06
N TRP A 47 -3.86 8.70 10.13
CA TRP A 47 -3.61 9.49 11.35
C TRP A 47 -2.73 10.72 11.03
N LEU A 48 -1.73 10.55 10.17
CA LEU A 48 -0.85 11.63 9.70
C LEU A 48 -1.60 12.72 8.94
N TYR A 49 -2.55 12.32 8.07
CA TYR A 49 -3.40 13.23 7.30
C TYR A 49 -4.44 13.94 8.18
N GLN A 50 -4.95 13.27 9.22
CA GLN A 50 -5.87 13.88 10.18
C GLN A 50 -5.16 14.88 11.12
N HIS A 51 -3.87 14.68 11.39
CA HIS A 51 -3.08 15.55 12.24
C HIS A 51 -1.79 16.03 11.56
N PRO A 52 -1.87 16.91 10.54
CA PRO A 52 -0.72 17.35 9.74
C PRO A 52 0.32 18.17 10.52
N GLN A 53 -0.02 18.67 11.71
CA GLN A 53 0.88 19.45 12.56
C GLN A 53 2.02 18.63 13.19
N TRP A 54 1.77 17.37 13.54
CA TRP A 54 2.77 16.48 14.14
C TRP A 54 3.87 16.01 13.17
N PRO A 55 3.57 15.52 11.94
CA PRO A 55 4.61 15.19 10.97
C PRO A 55 5.41 16.42 10.56
N ALA A 56 4.75 17.57 10.39
CA ALA A 56 5.43 18.82 10.06
C ALA A 56 6.36 19.25 11.21
N ALA A 57 5.89 19.21 12.47
CA ALA A 57 6.70 19.52 13.63
C ALA A 57 7.87 18.54 13.80
N SER A 58 7.66 17.22 13.65
CA SER A 58 8.74 16.24 13.69
C SER A 58 9.75 16.44 12.57
N LEU A 59 9.30 16.75 11.34
CA LEU A 59 10.19 17.09 10.23
C LEU A 59 11.02 18.33 10.54
N VAL A 60 10.39 19.40 11.02
CA VAL A 60 11.07 20.66 11.36
C VAL A 60 12.05 20.45 12.52
N VAL A 61 11.66 19.75 13.58
CA VAL A 61 12.55 19.43 14.72
C VAL A 61 13.73 18.59 14.25
N LEU A 62 13.51 17.57 13.41
CA LEU A 62 14.59 16.75 12.88
C LEU A 62 15.52 17.58 11.96
N LEU A 63 14.95 18.51 11.19
CA LEU A 63 15.69 19.44 10.31
C LEU A 63 16.60 20.36 11.12
N VAL A 64 16.07 20.90 12.23
CA VAL A 64 16.77 21.79 13.15
C VAL A 64 17.85 21.05 13.96
N LEU A 65 17.57 19.81 14.39
CA LEU A 65 18.50 19.04 15.21
C LEU A 65 19.72 18.51 14.40
N LYS A 66 19.51 18.15 13.13
CA LYS A 66 20.57 17.62 12.26
C LYS A 66 20.44 18.07 10.79
N PRO A 67 20.68 19.35 10.49
CA PRO A 67 20.56 19.89 9.13
C PRO A 67 21.53 19.21 8.14
N ARG A 68 22.73 18.87 8.62
CA ARG A 68 23.78 18.24 7.80
C ARG A 68 23.43 16.81 7.36
N ARG A 69 22.63 16.09 8.15
CA ARG A 69 22.17 14.74 7.79
C ARG A 69 20.95 14.79 6.87
N PHE A 70 20.11 15.82 6.97
CA PHE A 70 19.02 16.02 6.01
C PHE A 70 19.53 16.18 4.59
N TRP A 71 20.60 16.96 4.37
CA TRP A 71 21.15 17.17 3.02
C TRP A 71 21.61 15.86 2.36
N THR A 72 22.20 14.95 3.14
CA THR A 72 22.65 13.65 2.63
C THR A 72 21.50 12.69 2.38
N TRP A 73 20.41 12.77 3.15
CA TRP A 73 19.20 11.98 2.92
C TRP A 73 18.41 12.48 1.71
N THR A 74 18.25 13.79 1.54
CA THR A 74 17.64 14.39 0.35
C THR A 74 18.45 14.04 -0.90
N GLY A 75 19.79 14.10 -0.82
CA GLY A 75 20.67 13.65 -1.89
C GLY A 75 20.53 12.17 -2.21
N LYS A 76 20.44 11.28 -1.21
CA LYS A 76 20.19 9.85 -1.41
C LYS A 76 18.82 9.57 -2.05
N LEU A 77 17.78 10.24 -1.59
CA LEU A 77 16.43 10.10 -2.13
C LEU A 77 16.39 10.58 -3.59
N TRP A 78 17.06 11.70 -3.87
CA TRP A 78 17.24 12.24 -5.21
C TRP A 78 18.02 11.29 -6.12
N TRP A 79 19.09 10.67 -5.60
CA TRP A 79 19.90 9.71 -6.35
C TRP A 79 19.10 8.44 -6.64
N PHE A 80 18.32 7.95 -5.67
CA PHE A 80 17.42 6.81 -5.84
C PHE A 80 16.33 7.10 -6.88
N TRP A 81 15.70 8.28 -6.81
CA TRP A 81 14.70 8.74 -7.77
C TRP A 81 15.28 8.88 -9.18
N THR A 82 16.44 9.53 -9.31
CA THR A 82 17.15 9.69 -10.59
C THR A 82 17.55 8.35 -11.16
N SER A 83 17.98 7.40 -10.33
CA SER A 83 18.34 6.04 -10.75
C SER A 83 17.12 5.29 -11.25
N ALA A 84 15.98 5.37 -10.55
CA ALA A 84 14.72 4.80 -10.98
C ALA A 84 14.20 5.44 -12.28
N GLN A 85 14.41 6.75 -12.47
CA GLN A 85 14.02 7.46 -13.68
C GLN A 85 14.92 7.14 -14.87
N ARG A 86 16.24 6.97 -14.65
CA ARG A 86 17.16 6.43 -15.65
C ARG A 86 16.76 5.02 -16.05
N LEU A 87 16.47 4.14 -15.09
CA LEU A 87 15.98 2.78 -15.36
C LEU A 87 14.67 2.78 -16.19
N ARG A 88 13.76 3.74 -15.95
CA ARG A 88 12.57 3.92 -16.78
C ARG A 88 12.91 4.36 -18.21
N GLY A 89 13.79 5.34 -18.37
CA GLY A 89 14.25 5.79 -19.69
C GLY A 89 14.93 4.68 -20.51
N TRP A 90 15.63 3.75 -19.86
CA TRP A 90 16.21 2.57 -20.54
C TRP A 90 15.13 1.59 -21.01
N ARG A 91 14.03 1.44 -20.27
CA ARG A 91 12.88 0.61 -20.70
C ARG A 91 12.16 1.24 -21.88
N ASP A 92 12.02 2.56 -21.90
CA ASP A 92 11.41 3.28 -23.03
C ASP A 92 12.31 3.25 -24.27
N ALA A 93 13.64 3.36 -24.09
CA ALA A 93 14.61 3.20 -25.18
C ALA A 93 14.61 1.77 -25.75
N LEU A 94 14.47 0.74 -24.90
CA LEU A 94 14.31 -0.65 -25.34
C LEU A 94 12.99 -0.89 -26.07
N ARG A 95 11.91 -0.23 -25.65
CA ARG A 95 10.58 -0.34 -26.28
C ARG A 95 10.56 0.27 -27.68
N LEU A 96 11.24 1.39 -27.90
CA LEU A 96 11.34 2.03 -29.22
C LEU A 96 12.20 1.19 -30.19
N ARG A 97 13.23 0.50 -29.70
CA ARG A 97 14.08 -0.38 -30.52
C ARG A 97 13.37 -1.66 -30.96
N LEU A 98 12.38 -2.12 -30.21
CA LEU A 98 11.57 -3.29 -30.52
C LEU A 98 10.41 -3.00 -31.50
N LEU A 99 10.05 -1.74 -31.70
CA LEU A 99 9.02 -1.31 -32.68
C LEU A 99 9.62 -0.89 -34.03
N GLN A 100 10.95 -0.92 -34.17
CA GLN A 100 11.69 -0.65 -35.42
C GLN A 100 12.24 -1.92 -36.10
N LEU A 101 11.91 -3.11 -35.58
CA LEU A 101 12.19 -4.43 -36.17
C LEU A 101 10.88 -5.10 -36.53
#